data_AF-A0A0F7CJX1-F1
#
_entry.id   AF-A0A0F7CJX1-F1
#
_cell.length_a   1.000
_cell.length_b   1.000
_cell.length_c   1.000
_cell.angle_alpha   90.00
_cell.angle_beta   90.00
_cell.angle_gamma   90.00
#
_symmetry.space_group_name_H-M   'P 1'
#
loop_
_entity.id
_entity.type
_entity.pdbx_description
1 polymer ?
#
loop_
_entity_poly.entity_id
_entity_poly.type
_entity_poly.pdbx_seq_one_letter_code
_entity_poly.pdbx_strand_id
1 'polypeptide(L)'
;MSVQDYKNAVDLIEQHPGLGDFIGNSTEELIGKAEKKLGLVFPPLYRNFLLDYGAGNFGAEEVYGVIKDDFEHSGIPDAVWFTLKQREEVNLPCNLVIIYHTGGEEMFCLNIEKTDKFKEVPIVSYSIGVEPENQIYEIVASDFGEFLLQRVRTELGIS
;
A
#
# COMPACT_ATOMS: atom_id res chain seq x y z
N MET A 1 -10.74 13.86 -7.07
CA MET A 1 -11.50 12.59 -7.21
C MET A 1 -10.96 11.62 -6.17
N SER A 2 -9.66 11.33 -6.18
CA SER A 2 -8.89 10.60 -5.14
C SER A 2 -9.37 10.73 -3.68
N VAL A 3 -9.50 11.96 -3.15
CA VAL A 3 -9.92 12.20 -1.75
C VAL A 3 -11.36 11.78 -1.49
N GLN A 4 -12.26 11.90 -2.47
CA GLN A 4 -13.64 11.44 -2.33
C GLN A 4 -13.70 9.92 -2.37
N ASP A 5 -12.90 9.27 -3.22
CA ASP A 5 -12.84 7.81 -3.29
C ASP A 5 -12.30 7.22 -1.99
N TYR A 6 -11.25 7.82 -1.42
CA TYR A 6 -10.76 7.48 -0.09
C TYR A 6 -11.84 7.60 0.98
N LYS A 7 -12.56 8.73 1.03
CA LYS A 7 -13.65 8.92 2.00
C LYS A 7 -14.75 7.90 1.83
N ASN A 8 -15.15 7.59 0.58
CA ASN A 8 -16.16 6.57 0.32
C ASN A 8 -15.68 5.18 0.79
N ALA A 9 -14.40 4.86 0.60
CA ALA A 9 -13.81 3.61 1.06
C ALA A 9 -13.85 3.52 2.59
N VAL A 10 -13.42 4.58 3.27
CA VAL A 10 -13.50 4.72 4.74
C VAL A 10 -14.94 4.58 5.23
N ASP A 11 -15.89 5.31 4.64
CA ASP A 11 -17.30 5.22 5.02
C ASP A 11 -17.85 3.80 4.89
N LEU A 12 -17.44 3.06 3.86
CA LEU A 12 -17.82 1.65 3.66
C LEU A 12 -17.16 0.71 4.68
N ILE A 13 -15.88 0.92 5.00
CA ILE A 13 -15.17 0.16 6.03
C ILE A 13 -15.88 0.33 7.39
N GLU A 14 -16.15 1.58 7.78
CA GLU A 14 -16.80 1.90 9.06
C GLU A 14 -18.25 1.38 9.15
N GLN A 15 -18.94 1.25 8.02
CA GLN A 15 -20.28 0.66 7.96
C GLN A 15 -20.28 -0.87 8.10
N HIS A 16 -19.13 -1.52 7.91
CA HIS A 16 -19.00 -2.98 7.95
C HIS A 16 -17.86 -3.41 8.90
N PRO A 17 -17.94 -3.06 10.20
CA PRO A 17 -16.85 -3.32 11.15
C PRO A 17 -16.55 -4.81 11.35
N GLY A 18 -17.48 -5.71 11.00
CA GLY A 18 -17.26 -7.16 11.05
C GLY A 18 -16.34 -7.71 9.95
N LEU A 19 -16.02 -6.90 8.93
CA LEU A 19 -15.08 -7.26 7.86
C LEU A 19 -13.70 -6.66 8.09
N GLY A 20 -13.57 -5.58 8.87
CA GLY A 20 -12.30 -4.92 9.14
C GLY A 20 -11.53 -5.57 10.28
N ASP A 21 -10.28 -5.97 10.03
CA ASP A 21 -9.29 -6.27 11.06
C ASP A 21 -8.03 -5.46 10.77
N PHE A 22 -7.91 -4.34 11.47
CA PHE A 22 -6.84 -3.36 11.27
C PHE A 22 -6.02 -3.21 12.55
N ILE A 23 -4.71 -3.09 12.37
CA ILE A 23 -3.76 -2.90 13.46
C ILE A 23 -3.95 -1.52 14.13
N GLY A 24 -4.30 -0.52 13.31
CA GLY A 24 -4.62 0.85 13.73
C GLY A 24 -3.40 1.74 13.98
N ASN A 25 -3.63 3.06 13.87
CA ASN A 25 -2.85 4.15 14.46
C ASN A 25 -1.31 4.06 14.34
N SER A 26 -0.77 3.95 13.12
CA SER A 26 0.65 4.24 12.93
C SER A 26 0.93 5.68 13.33
N THR A 27 1.94 5.94 14.15
CA THR A 27 2.27 7.31 14.55
C THR A 27 3.00 8.06 13.45
N GLU A 28 2.91 9.39 13.45
CA GLU A 28 3.73 10.26 12.58
C GLU A 28 5.23 9.95 12.67
N GLU A 29 5.72 9.64 13.89
CA GLU A 29 7.11 9.24 14.11
C GLU A 29 7.43 7.92 13.39
N LEU A 30 6.54 6.93 13.50
CA LEU A 30 6.72 5.63 12.87
C LEU A 30 6.70 5.74 11.34
N ILE A 31 5.76 6.50 10.79
CA ILE A 31 5.67 6.78 9.35
C ILE A 31 6.95 7.48 8.89
N GLY A 32 7.44 8.49 9.62
CA GLY A 32 8.68 9.18 9.29
C GLY A 32 9.92 8.27 9.33
N LYS A 33 9.97 7.29 10.25
CA LYS A 33 11.02 6.25 10.28
C LYS A 33 10.94 5.35 9.04
N ALA A 34 9.74 4.95 8.63
CA ALA A 34 9.51 4.12 7.43
C ALA A 34 9.93 4.84 6.15
N GLU A 35 9.48 6.09 5.97
CA GLU A 35 9.88 6.97 4.88
C GLU A 35 11.40 7.14 4.80
N LYS A 36 12.05 7.37 5.95
CA LYS A 36 13.52 7.47 6.04
C LYS A 36 14.22 6.15 5.69
N LYS A 37 13.70 5.00 6.15
CA LYS A 37 14.28 3.68 5.86
C LYS A 37 14.21 3.36 4.37
N LEU A 38 13.10 3.70 3.71
CA LEU A 38 12.90 3.48 2.28
C LEU A 38 13.53 4.55 1.38
N GLY A 39 13.83 5.74 1.93
CA GLY A 39 14.34 6.89 1.18
C GLY A 39 13.28 7.58 0.31
N LEU A 40 12.01 7.47 0.69
CA LEU A 40 10.84 7.94 -0.05
C LEU A 40 9.93 8.77 0.87
N VAL A 41 9.02 9.55 0.28
CA VAL A 41 7.95 10.24 1.01
C VAL A 41 6.64 9.62 0.57
N PHE A 42 5.83 9.14 1.51
CA PHE A 42 4.59 8.45 1.20
C PHE A 42 3.52 9.43 0.69
N PRO A 43 2.67 9.00 -0.26
CA PRO A 43 1.55 9.80 -0.74
C PRO A 43 0.57 10.18 0.38
N PRO A 44 -0.03 11.38 0.33
CA PRO A 44 -0.92 11.86 1.40
C PRO A 44 -2.07 10.89 1.76
N LEU A 45 -2.75 10.29 0.78
CA LEU A 45 -3.85 9.36 1.06
C LEU A 45 -3.38 8.05 1.69
N TYR A 46 -2.23 7.53 1.27
CA TYR A 46 -1.64 6.36 1.94
C TYR A 46 -1.22 6.71 3.37
N ARG A 47 -0.65 7.90 3.61
CA ARG A 47 -0.33 8.37 4.97
C ARG A 47 -1.58 8.47 5.85
N ASN A 48 -2.71 8.96 5.32
CA ASN A 48 -3.97 8.98 6.07
C ASN A 48 -4.39 7.57 6.46
N PHE A 49 -4.31 6.60 5.54
CA PHE A 49 -4.61 5.20 5.86
C PHE A 49 -3.70 4.64 6.95
N LEU A 50 -2.39 4.93 6.90
CA LEU A 50 -1.46 4.50 7.95
C LEU A 50 -1.83 5.11 9.31
N LEU A 51 -2.19 6.41 9.35
CA LEU A 51 -2.59 7.10 10.57
C LEU A 51 -3.90 6.55 11.14
N ASP A 52 -4.87 6.22 10.29
CA ASP A 52 -6.19 5.77 10.73
C ASP A 52 -6.20 4.25 11.03
N TYR A 53 -5.67 3.45 10.11
CA TYR A 53 -5.80 1.99 10.08
C TYR A 53 -4.48 1.24 10.22
N GLY A 54 -3.33 1.89 10.01
CA GLY A 54 -2.01 1.27 10.07
C GLY A 54 -1.80 0.28 8.92
N ALA A 55 -2.18 -0.98 9.13
CA ALA A 55 -2.22 -2.05 8.13
C ALA A 55 -3.32 -3.03 8.53
N GLY A 56 -3.78 -3.89 7.61
CA GLY A 56 -4.76 -4.91 7.93
C GLY A 56 -5.60 -5.33 6.74
N ASN A 57 -6.75 -5.91 6.99
CA ASN A 57 -7.64 -6.38 5.94
C ASN A 57 -9.08 -5.87 6.10
N PHE A 58 -9.76 -5.80 4.96
CA PHE A 58 -11.20 -5.69 4.88
C PHE A 58 -11.73 -6.93 4.16
N GLY A 59 -12.26 -7.89 4.92
CA GLY A 59 -12.61 -9.22 4.42
C GLY A 59 -11.38 -9.94 3.88
N ALA A 60 -11.40 -10.38 2.62
CA ALA A 60 -10.27 -11.03 1.97
C ALA A 60 -9.19 -10.06 1.45
N GLU A 61 -9.44 -8.75 1.49
CA GLU A 61 -8.57 -7.73 0.92
C GLU A 61 -7.56 -7.21 1.95
N GLU A 62 -6.33 -7.74 1.94
CA GLU A 62 -5.23 -7.36 2.85
C GLU A 62 -4.40 -6.20 2.28
N VAL A 63 -4.47 -5.03 2.93
CA VAL A 63 -3.73 -3.82 2.57
C VAL A 63 -2.55 -3.65 3.52
N TYR A 64 -1.35 -3.63 2.96
CA TYR A 64 -0.12 -3.53 3.72
C TYR A 64 0.13 -2.09 4.18
N GLY A 65 0.81 -1.97 5.31
CA GLY A 65 1.05 -0.68 5.95
C GLY A 65 2.31 -0.67 6.80
N VAL A 66 2.35 0.14 7.86
CA VAL A 66 3.52 0.29 8.72
C VAL A 66 3.18 -0.18 10.14
N ILE A 67 3.76 -1.31 10.56
CA ILE A 67 3.39 -1.97 11.81
C ILE A 67 4.29 -1.54 12.98
N LYS A 68 5.61 -1.51 12.77
CA LYS A 68 6.61 -1.23 13.81
C LYS A 68 7.90 -0.69 13.21
N ASP A 69 8.80 -0.16 14.04
CA ASP A 69 10.05 0.45 13.59
C ASP A 69 11.21 -0.55 13.39
N ASP A 70 11.01 -1.82 13.78
CA ASP A 70 11.86 -2.94 13.37
C ASP A 70 11.42 -3.45 11.98
N PHE A 71 11.95 -2.79 10.95
CA PHE A 71 11.65 -3.09 9.54
C PHE A 71 12.37 -4.33 8.99
N GLU A 72 13.20 -5.00 9.78
CA GLU A 72 13.98 -6.17 9.35
C GLU A 72 13.39 -7.48 9.90
N HIS A 73 12.78 -7.43 11.09
CA HIS A 73 12.17 -8.60 11.72
C HIS A 73 10.65 -8.46 11.84
N SER A 74 9.96 -8.34 10.71
CA SER A 74 8.50 -8.23 10.64
C SER A 74 7.90 -9.33 9.75
N GLY A 75 6.64 -9.15 9.34
CA GLY A 75 5.94 -10.02 8.41
C GLY A 75 4.78 -9.30 7.77
N ILE A 76 4.14 -9.91 6.78
CA ILE A 76 2.88 -9.41 6.21
C ILE A 76 1.87 -9.18 7.35
N PRO A 77 1.14 -8.05 7.38
CA PRO A 77 1.00 -7.01 6.35
C PRO A 77 1.94 -5.77 6.49
N ASP A 78 3.20 -5.95 6.93
CA ASP A 78 4.18 -4.85 6.96
C ASP A 78 4.75 -4.54 5.57
N ALA A 79 4.30 -3.44 4.97
CA ALA A 79 4.71 -2.97 3.66
C ALA A 79 6.20 -2.65 3.59
N VAL A 80 6.78 -2.11 4.67
CA VAL A 80 8.19 -1.68 4.69
C VAL A 80 9.09 -2.91 4.69
N TRP A 81 8.82 -3.84 5.59
CA TRP A 81 9.53 -5.11 5.66
C TRP A 81 9.43 -5.88 4.34
N PHE A 82 8.22 -6.01 3.80
CA PHE A 82 8.01 -6.79 2.57
C PHE A 82 8.69 -6.12 1.37
N THR A 83 8.62 -4.79 1.27
CA THR A 83 9.34 -4.02 0.24
C THR A 83 10.85 -4.23 0.34
N LEU A 84 11.44 -4.13 1.53
CA LEU A 84 12.88 -4.35 1.73
C LEU A 84 13.28 -5.78 1.36
N LYS A 85 12.50 -6.77 1.78
CA LYS A 85 12.71 -8.17 1.42
C LYS A 85 12.69 -8.38 -0.10
N GLN A 86 11.71 -7.82 -0.81
CA GLN A 86 11.63 -7.95 -2.27
C GLN A 86 12.73 -7.16 -3.01
N ARG A 87 13.27 -6.09 -2.43
CA ARG A 87 14.49 -5.43 -2.95
C ARG A 87 15.69 -6.36 -2.92
N GLU A 88 15.82 -7.19 -1.88
CA GLU A 88 16.91 -8.16 -1.75
C GLU A 88 16.69 -9.41 -2.61
N GLU A 89 15.47 -9.94 -2.66
CA GLU A 89 15.18 -11.23 -3.31
C GLU A 89 15.00 -11.11 -4.83
N VAL A 90 14.37 -10.04 -5.31
CA VAL A 90 13.97 -9.90 -6.73
C VAL A 90 14.40 -8.57 -7.35
N ASN A 91 15.31 -7.83 -6.71
CA ASN A 91 15.79 -6.52 -7.16
C ASN A 91 14.65 -5.50 -7.41
N LEU A 92 13.62 -5.50 -6.56
CA LEU A 92 12.51 -4.54 -6.67
C LEU A 92 13.04 -3.09 -6.78
N PRO A 93 12.57 -2.28 -7.73
CA PRO A 93 13.00 -0.89 -7.89
C PRO A 93 12.80 -0.03 -6.63
N CYS A 94 13.74 0.87 -6.36
CA CYS A 94 13.74 1.70 -5.15
C CYS A 94 12.60 2.72 -5.06
N ASN A 95 11.95 3.06 -6.17
CA ASN A 95 10.77 3.93 -6.25
C ASN A 95 9.46 3.19 -5.89
N LEU A 96 9.48 1.85 -5.86
CA LEU A 96 8.30 1.05 -5.54
C LEU A 96 8.21 0.73 -4.05
N VAL A 97 6.98 0.77 -3.56
CA VAL A 97 6.58 0.30 -2.23
C VAL A 97 5.39 -0.61 -2.38
N ILE A 98 5.54 -1.88 -1.99
CA ILE A 98 4.49 -2.89 -2.12
C ILE A 98 3.44 -2.66 -1.05
N ILE A 99 2.18 -2.51 -1.46
CA ILE A 99 1.04 -2.27 -0.55
C ILE A 99 -0.01 -3.37 -0.59
N TYR A 100 0.11 -4.34 -1.50
CA TYR A 100 -0.86 -5.41 -1.67
C TYR A 100 -0.27 -6.57 -2.48
N HIS A 101 -0.54 -7.81 -2.06
CA HIS A 101 -0.19 -9.02 -2.81
C HIS A 101 -1.07 -10.20 -2.38
N THR A 102 -1.60 -10.96 -3.32
CA THR A 102 -2.47 -12.12 -3.05
C THR A 102 -1.73 -13.46 -3.12
N GLY A 103 -0.40 -13.45 -3.14
CA GLY A 103 0.42 -14.65 -3.38
C GLY A 103 0.48 -15.09 -4.84
N GLY A 104 -0.16 -14.35 -5.75
CA GLY A 104 -0.09 -14.57 -7.20
C GLY A 104 1.20 -14.05 -7.84
N GLU A 105 1.16 -13.91 -9.16
CA GLU A 105 2.32 -13.52 -9.99
C GLU A 105 2.59 -12.01 -10.00
N GLU A 106 1.71 -11.19 -9.40
CA GLU A 106 1.84 -9.73 -9.41
C GLU A 106 1.75 -9.13 -8.01
N MET A 107 2.59 -8.13 -7.74
CA MET A 107 2.51 -7.28 -6.57
C MET A 107 2.02 -5.89 -6.97
N PHE A 108 1.21 -5.25 -6.13
CA PHE A 108 0.76 -3.89 -6.40
C PHE A 108 1.52 -2.88 -5.54
N CYS A 109 2.07 -1.87 -6.20
CA CYS A 109 3.05 -0.98 -5.64
C CYS A 109 2.64 0.49 -5.79
N LEU A 110 2.85 1.29 -4.76
CA LEU A 110 2.96 2.74 -4.92
C LEU A 110 4.19 3.04 -5.78
N ASN A 111 4.01 3.79 -6.87
CA ASN A 111 5.12 4.23 -7.71
C ASN A 111 5.56 5.65 -7.33
N ILE A 112 6.52 5.77 -6.40
CA ILE A 112 6.92 7.04 -5.79
C ILE A 112 8.23 7.54 -6.40
N GLU A 113 8.16 8.56 -7.25
CA GLU A 113 9.36 9.24 -7.73
C GLU A 113 9.88 10.27 -6.71
N LYS A 114 11.19 10.53 -6.72
CA LYS A 114 11.81 11.52 -5.81
C LYS A 114 11.25 12.94 -5.95
N THR A 115 10.66 13.24 -7.11
CA THR A 115 10.03 14.53 -7.42
C THR A 115 8.60 14.66 -6.91
N ASP A 116 7.99 13.58 -6.44
CA ASP A 116 6.57 13.52 -6.08
C ASP A 116 6.30 13.84 -4.61
N LYS A 117 7.16 14.64 -4.00
CA LYS A 117 6.97 15.08 -2.61
C LYS A 117 5.58 15.71 -2.44
N PHE A 118 4.79 15.13 -1.53
CA PHE A 118 3.44 15.57 -1.18
C PHE A 118 2.39 15.44 -2.28
N LYS A 119 2.61 14.57 -3.27
CA LYS A 119 1.63 14.26 -4.32
C LYS A 119 1.08 12.85 -4.14
N GLU A 120 -0.13 12.66 -4.65
CA GLU A 120 -0.62 11.32 -4.95
C GLU A 120 0.16 10.72 -6.11
N VAL A 121 0.29 9.40 -6.11
CA VAL A 121 1.01 8.64 -7.12
C VAL A 121 0.20 7.40 -7.51
N PRO A 122 0.33 6.91 -8.75
CA PRO A 122 -0.41 5.74 -9.19
C PRO A 122 0.03 4.48 -8.44
N ILE A 123 -0.91 3.53 -8.36
CA ILE A 123 -0.62 2.15 -8.00
C ILE A 123 -0.35 1.39 -9.28
N VAL A 124 0.78 0.70 -9.35
CA VAL A 124 1.19 -0.08 -10.52
C VAL A 124 1.38 -1.56 -10.18
N SER A 125 1.21 -2.42 -11.18
CA SER A 125 1.61 -3.82 -11.07
C SER A 125 3.12 -3.98 -11.20
N TYR A 126 3.64 -5.00 -10.52
CA TYR A 126 5.00 -5.52 -10.68
C TYR A 126 4.90 -7.03 -10.91
N SER A 127 5.31 -7.50 -12.08
CA SER A 127 5.24 -8.92 -12.43
C SER A 127 6.44 -9.68 -11.86
N ILE A 128 6.20 -10.69 -11.03
CA ILE A 128 7.26 -11.50 -10.41
C ILE A 128 7.94 -12.37 -11.47
N GLY A 129 9.27 -12.46 -11.43
CA GLY A 129 10.04 -13.31 -12.35
C GLY A 129 10.25 -12.73 -13.75
N VAL A 130 9.78 -11.51 -14.01
CA VAL A 130 10.07 -10.76 -15.24
C VAL A 130 11.28 -9.86 -15.00
N GLU A 131 12.27 -9.94 -15.89
CA GLU A 131 13.49 -9.13 -15.82
C GLU A 131 13.18 -7.62 -15.85
N PRO A 132 13.95 -6.77 -15.15
CA PRO A 132 13.68 -5.34 -15.04
C PRO A 132 13.51 -4.61 -16.38
N GLU A 133 14.26 -4.98 -17.42
CA GLU A 133 14.14 -4.36 -18.75
C GLU A 133 12.83 -4.68 -19.48
N ASN A 134 12.16 -5.77 -19.08
CA ASN A 134 10.91 -6.24 -19.67
C ASN A 134 9.70 -5.98 -18.77
N GLN A 135 9.89 -5.34 -17.61
CA GLN A 135 8.80 -4.97 -16.71
C GLN A 135 7.85 -3.98 -17.40
N ILE A 136 6.56 -4.29 -17.33
CA ILE A 136 5.47 -3.39 -17.74
C ILE A 136 4.69 -3.04 -16.49
N TYR A 137 4.78 -1.77 -16.09
CA TYR A 137 4.08 -1.23 -14.93
C TYR A 137 2.68 -0.78 -15.34
N GLU A 138 1.71 -1.69 -15.32
CA GLU A 138 0.32 -1.33 -15.61
C GLU A 138 -0.27 -0.51 -14.47
N ILE A 139 -1.00 0.55 -14.78
CA ILE A 139 -1.68 1.37 -13.77
C ILE A 139 -2.92 0.61 -13.31
N VAL A 140 -2.90 0.16 -12.05
CA VAL A 140 -4.01 -0.53 -11.38
C VAL A 140 -5.02 0.48 -10.83
N ALA A 141 -4.53 1.62 -10.32
CA ALA A 141 -5.33 2.73 -9.84
C ALA A 141 -4.55 4.05 -9.98
N SER A 142 -5.24 5.18 -10.16
CA SER A 142 -4.63 6.49 -10.29
C SER A 142 -3.95 6.98 -9.01
N ASP A 143 -4.41 6.49 -7.87
CA ASP A 143 -3.90 6.78 -6.54
C ASP A 143 -4.39 5.76 -5.49
N PHE A 144 -3.94 5.94 -4.25
CA PHE A 144 -4.30 5.06 -3.14
C PHE A 144 -5.80 5.12 -2.80
N GLY A 145 -6.46 6.28 -2.96
CA GLY A 145 -7.88 6.43 -2.64
C GLY A 145 -8.75 5.61 -3.57
N GLU A 146 -8.48 5.67 -4.87
CA GLU A 146 -9.14 4.81 -5.86
C GLU A 146 -8.85 3.34 -5.57
N PHE A 147 -7.58 2.97 -5.32
CA PHE A 147 -7.18 1.60 -5.02
C PHE A 147 -7.96 1.01 -3.85
N LEU A 148 -7.98 1.71 -2.71
CA LEU A 148 -8.68 1.26 -1.51
C LEU A 148 -10.18 1.11 -1.76
N LEU A 149 -10.81 2.06 -2.45
CA LEU A 149 -12.23 1.96 -2.80
C LEU A 149 -12.51 0.72 -3.66
N GLN A 150 -11.68 0.44 -4.67
CA GLN A 150 -11.82 -0.75 -5.51
C GLN A 150 -11.72 -2.05 -4.68
N ARG A 151 -10.79 -2.12 -3.71
CA ARG A 151 -10.65 -3.29 -2.82
C ARG A 151 -11.91 -3.49 -1.98
N VAL A 152 -12.35 -2.43 -1.28
CA VAL A 152 -13.55 -2.47 -0.44
C VAL A 152 -14.80 -2.85 -1.23
N ARG A 153 -14.95 -2.31 -2.45
CA ARG A 153 -16.05 -2.66 -3.35
C ARG A 153 -16.00 -4.11 -3.84
N THR A 154 -14.80 -4.62 -4.12
CA THR A 154 -14.57 -6.03 -4.49
C THR A 154 -15.07 -6.97 -3.40
N GLU A 155 -14.65 -6.73 -2.15
CA GLU A 155 -15.10 -7.53 -1.00
C GLU A 155 -16.62 -7.49 -0.80
N LEU A 156 -17.23 -6.31 -0.98
CA LEU A 156 -18.68 -6.14 -0.86
C LEU A 156 -19.47 -6.65 -2.08
N GLY A 157 -18.80 -7.00 -3.18
CA GLY A 157 -19.44 -7.43 -4.42
C GLY A 157 -20.27 -6.34 -5.11
N ILE A 158 -19.87 -5.07 -5.00
CA ILE A 158 -20.56 -3.91 -5.58
C ILE A 158 -19.70 -3.24 -6.64
N SER A 159 -20.27 -2.93 -7.81
CA SER A 159 -19.59 -2.23 -8.93
C SER A 159 -19.79 -0.72 -8.85
#